data_AF-A0A1G0FZY6-F1
#
_entry.id   AF-A0A1G0FZY6-F1
#
_cell.length_a   1.000
_cell.length_b   1.000
_cell.length_c   1.000
_cell.angle_alpha   90.00
_cell.angle_beta   90.00
_cell.angle_gamma   90.00
#
_symmetry.space_group_name_H-M   'P 1'
#
loop_
_entity.id
_entity.type
_entity.pdbx_description
1 polymer ?
#
loop_
_entity_poly.entity_id
_entity_poly.type
_entity_poly.pdbx_seq_one_letter_code
_entity_poly.pdbx_strand_id
1 'polypeptide(L)'
;MKVDEIKKIAFLARLDVNDRELLSLTNDVNNILNFINKMNEVDTHGIAPLAHPLEINQRLRNDEVTETNQRELFLKNAPAQEAGLFLVPKVIEEV
;
A
#
# COMPACT_ATOMS: atom_id res chain seq x y z
N MET A 1 -7.25 18.69 5.84
CA MET A 1 -7.86 17.42 6.28
C MET A 1 -8.14 17.48 7.77
N LYS A 2 -9.25 16.87 8.18
CA LYS A 2 -9.63 16.70 9.58
C LYS A 2 -9.02 15.43 10.16
N VAL A 3 -8.92 15.39 11.48
CA VAL A 3 -8.41 14.24 12.24
C VAL A 3 -9.11 12.92 11.89
N ASP A 4 -10.43 12.94 11.69
CA ASP A 4 -11.20 11.74 11.32
C ASP A 4 -10.82 11.18 9.93
N GLU A 5 -10.44 12.04 8.99
CA GLU A 5 -9.98 11.63 7.67
C GLU A 5 -8.62 10.94 7.75
N ILE A 6 -7.73 11.43 8.63
CA ILE A 6 -6.44 10.79 8.90
C ILE A 6 -6.64 9.42 9.56
N LYS A 7 -7.56 9.28 10.52
CA LYS A 7 -7.92 7.97 11.11
C LYS A 7 -8.40 6.99 10.03
N LYS A 8 -9.23 7.46 9.10
CA LYS A 8 -9.72 6.65 7.98
C LYS A 8 -8.58 6.20 7.05
N ILE A 9 -7.65 7.09 6.72
CA ILE A 9 -6.49 6.76 5.88
C ILE A 9 -5.57 5.77 6.60
N ALA A 10 -5.30 5.96 7.89
CA ALA A 10 -4.50 5.05 8.70
C ALA A 10 -5.12 3.63 8.70
N PHE A 11 -6.44 3.53 8.86
CA PHE A 11 -7.15 2.26 8.77
C PHE A 11 -7.00 1.58 7.39
N LEU A 12 -7.13 2.34 6.29
CA LEU A 12 -6.94 1.82 4.93
C LEU A 12 -5.50 1.34 4.70
N ALA A 13 -4.53 2.02 5.29
CA ALA A 13 -3.11 1.67 5.22
C ALA A 13 -2.69 0.58 6.23
N ARG A 14 -3.62 0.09 7.07
CA ARG A 14 -3.34 -0.84 8.18
C ARG A 14 -2.28 -0.33 9.16
N LEU A 15 -2.27 0.98 9.40
CA LEU A 15 -1.41 1.65 10.37
C LEU A 15 -2.20 1.90 11.65
N ASP A 16 -1.64 1.46 12.78
CA ASP A 16 -2.12 1.86 14.09
C ASP A 16 -1.46 3.19 14.47
N VAL A 17 -2.26 4.20 14.79
CA VAL A 17 -1.81 5.56 15.09
C VAL A 17 -2.43 5.99 16.41
N ASN A 18 -1.57 6.29 17.38
CA ASN A 18 -2.04 6.72 18.68
C ASN A 18 -2.61 8.15 18.64
N ASP A 19 -3.53 8.48 19.55
CA ASP A 19 -4.18 9.80 19.56
C ASP A 19 -3.21 10.96 19.83
N ARG A 20 -2.02 10.69 20.41
CA ARG A 20 -1.00 11.71 20.70
C ARG A 20 -0.29 12.17 19.44
N GLU A 21 -0.01 11.25 18.52
CA GLU A 21 0.65 11.51 17.24
C GLU A 21 -0.31 12.08 16.19
N LEU A 22 -1.61 11.81 16.35
CA LEU A 22 -2.61 12.09 15.34
C LEU A 22 -2.72 13.57 14.98
N LEU A 23 -2.56 14.48 15.95
CA LEU A 23 -2.55 15.92 15.72
C LEU A 23 -1.32 16.36 14.91
N SER A 24 -0.13 15.82 15.25
CA SER A 24 1.10 16.09 14.50
C SER A 24 1.00 15.58 13.08
N LEU A 25 0.57 14.32 12.91
CA LEU A 25 0.40 13.69 11.61
C LEU A 25 -0.60 14.45 10.73
N THR A 26 -1.69 14.95 11.34
CA THR A 26 -2.66 15.78 10.62
C THR A 26 -2.02 17.05 10.07
N ASN A 27 -1.18 17.72 10.87
CA ASN A 27 -0.46 18.91 10.42
C ASN A 27 0.55 18.60 9.32
N ASP A 28 1.31 17.52 9.48
CA ASP A 28 2.34 17.11 8.50
C ASP A 28 1.71 16.77 7.14
N VAL A 29 0.61 15.99 7.14
CA VAL A 29 -0.13 15.66 5.92
C VAL A 29 -0.71 16.92 5.28
N ASN A 30 -1.28 17.84 6.07
CA ASN A 30 -1.80 19.11 5.54
C ASN A 30 -0.69 19.95 4.89
N ASN A 31 0.50 19.99 5.48
CA ASN A 31 1.65 20.71 4.92
C ASN A 31 2.09 20.10 3.58
N ILE A 32 2.15 18.76 3.48
CA ILE A 32 2.47 18.06 2.24
C ILE A 32 1.43 18.34 1.16
N LEU A 33 0.14 18.29 1.49
CA LEU A 33 -0.93 18.60 0.54
C LEU A 33 -0.88 20.06 0.06
N ASN A 34 -0.60 20.99 0.96
CA ASN A 34 -0.41 22.40 0.60
C ASN A 34 0.78 22.59 -0.36
N PHE A 35 1.86 21.82 -0.18
CA PHE A 35 2.99 21.84 -1.10
C PHE A 35 2.61 21.28 -2.49
N ILE A 36 1.92 20.14 -2.53
CA ILE A 36 1.46 19.50 -3.78
C ILE A 36 0.48 20.40 -4.53
N ASN A 37 -0.36 21.17 -3.83
CA ASN A 37 -1.34 22.07 -4.44
C ASN A 37 -0.71 23.11 -5.38
N LYS A 38 0.58 23.44 -5.24
CA LYS A 38 1.31 24.30 -6.19
C LYS A 38 1.33 23.72 -7.60
N MET A 39 1.26 22.40 -7.75
CA MET A 39 1.21 21.74 -9.07
C MET A 39 -0.07 22.07 -9.84
N ASN A 40 -1.16 22.46 -9.16
CA ASN A 40 -2.42 22.83 -9.81
C ASN A 40 -2.36 24.19 -10.55
N GLU A 41 -1.28 24.96 -10.38
CA GLU A 41 -1.07 26.22 -11.11
C GLU A 41 -0.75 26.01 -12.59
N VAL A 42 -0.37 24.79 -12.98
CA VAL A 42 -0.01 24.43 -14.35
C VAL A 42 -1.23 23.85 -15.06
N ASP A 43 -1.62 24.46 -16.19
CA ASP A 43 -2.67 23.94 -17.06
C ASP A 43 -2.21 22.65 -17.75
N THR A 44 -2.95 21.57 -17.53
CA THR A 44 -2.71 20.24 -18.12
C THR A 44 -3.85 19.81 -19.03
N HIS A 45 -4.73 20.74 -19.44
CA HIS A 45 -5.83 20.44 -20.34
C HIS A 45 -5.33 19.86 -21.67
N GLY A 46 -5.88 18.70 -22.06
CA GLY A 46 -5.49 18.00 -23.28
C GLY A 46 -4.18 17.21 -23.20
N ILE A 47 -3.49 17.20 -22.05
CA ILE A 47 -2.27 16.41 -21.85
C ILE A 47 -2.62 15.01 -21.35
N ALA A 48 -2.17 13.98 -22.07
CA ALA A 48 -2.34 12.59 -21.64
C ALA A 48 -1.42 12.27 -20.43
N PRO A 49 -1.93 11.62 -19.36
CA PRO A 49 -1.11 11.21 -18.23
C PRO A 49 -0.02 10.21 -18.62
N LEU A 50 1.18 10.37 -18.07
CA LEU A 50 2.30 9.45 -18.29
C LEU A 50 2.31 8.35 -17.21
N ALA A 51 1.86 7.14 -17.54
CA ALA A 51 1.84 6.00 -16.62
C ALA A 51 3.19 5.27 -16.51
N HIS A 52 3.88 5.10 -17.65
CA HIS A 52 5.20 4.52 -17.73
C HIS A 52 6.11 5.45 -18.55
N PRO A 53 7.35 5.71 -18.10
CA PRO A 53 8.26 6.60 -18.82
C PRO A 53 8.79 6.01 -20.13
N LEU A 54 8.66 4.69 -20.31
CA LEU A 54 9.03 3.97 -21.52
C LEU A 54 7.77 3.52 -22.26
N GLU A 55 7.85 3.46 -23.57
CA GLU A 55 6.85 2.79 -24.40
C GLU A 55 7.00 1.28 -24.26
N ILE A 56 6.23 0.69 -23.35
CA ILE A 56 6.29 -0.75 -23.06
C ILE A 56 5.10 -1.44 -23.70
N ASN A 57 5.37 -2.46 -24.50
CA ASN A 57 4.35 -3.39 -24.97
C ASN A 57 4.12 -4.49 -23.93
N GLN A 58 2.90 -5.02 -23.84
CA GLN A 58 2.58 -6.12 -22.93
C GLN A 58 3.40 -7.36 -23.29
N ARG A 59 4.44 -7.66 -22.51
CA ARG A 59 5.17 -8.92 -22.65
C ARG A 59 4.32 -10.07 -22.15
N LEU A 60 4.14 -11.07 -23.01
CA LEU A 60 3.55 -12.35 -22.63
C LEU A 60 4.61 -13.23 -21.96
N ARG A 61 4.17 -14.01 -20.99
CA ARG A 61 4.93 -15.12 -20.39
C ARG A 61 4.50 -16.42 -21.08
N ASN A 62 5.45 -17.29 -21.43
CA ASN A 62 5.12 -18.62 -21.94
C ASN A 62 4.32 -19.42 -20.92
N ASP A 63 3.38 -20.23 -21.39
CA ASP A 63 2.59 -21.13 -20.54
C ASP A 63 3.36 -22.42 -20.23
N GLU A 64 4.43 -22.29 -19.46
CA GLU A 64 5.31 -23.37 -19.05
C GLU A 64 5.40 -23.40 -17.51
N VAL A 65 5.45 -24.62 -16.95
CA VAL A 65 5.67 -24.84 -15.52
C VAL A 65 7.15 -24.65 -15.21
N THR A 66 7.46 -23.80 -14.24
CA THR A 66 8.84 -23.47 -13.83
C THR A 66 9.12 -23.74 -12.35
N GLU A 67 8.08 -24.09 -11.61
CA GLU A 67 8.06 -24.11 -10.17
C GLU A 67 8.65 -25.42 -9.62
N THR A 68 9.45 -25.29 -8.56
CA THR A 68 9.93 -26.42 -7.74
C THR A 68 9.47 -26.22 -6.30
N ASN A 69 9.41 -27.29 -5.51
CA ASN A 69 9.00 -27.16 -4.12
C ASN A 69 10.08 -26.41 -3.32
N GLN A 70 9.73 -25.21 -2.85
CA GLN A 70 10.60 -24.34 -2.07
C GLN A 70 9.98 -24.02 -0.69
N ARG A 71 9.16 -24.92 -0.15
CA ARG A 71 8.42 -24.71 1.12
C ARG A 71 9.33 -24.25 2.26
N GLU A 72 10.44 -24.94 2.50
CA GLU A 72 11.37 -24.61 3.59
C GLU A 72 11.97 -23.20 3.43
N LEU A 73 12.31 -22.82 2.19
CA LEU A 73 12.86 -21.51 1.87
C LEU A 73 11.85 -20.39 2.17
N PHE A 74 10.59 -20.57 1.76
CA PHE A 74 9.54 -19.56 1.96
C PHE A 74 9.13 -19.41 3.42
N LEU A 75 9.16 -20.51 4.17
CA LEU A 75 8.80 -20.52 5.58
C LEU A 75 9.91 -20.00 6.50
N LYS A 76 11.16 -19.92 6.04
CA LYS A 76 12.31 -19.48 6.83
C LYS A 76 12.11 -18.14 7.57
N ASN A 77 11.37 -17.21 6.97
CA ASN A 77 11.11 -15.88 7.54
C ASN A 77 9.67 -15.73 8.08
N ALA A 78 8.91 -16.83 8.15
CA ALA A 78 7.54 -16.80 8.66
C ALA A 78 7.57 -16.49 10.17
N PRO A 79 6.80 -15.49 10.65
CA PRO A 79 6.70 -15.21 12.09
C PRO A 79 6.15 -16.38 12.90
N ALA A 80 5.23 -17.15 12.31
CA ALA A 80 4.67 -18.37 12.89
C ALA A 80 4.33 -19.36 11.77
N GLN A 81 4.61 -20.64 12.01
CA GLN A 81 4.37 -21.71 11.06
C GLN A 81 3.97 -23.01 11.77
N GLU A 82 3.12 -23.81 11.14
CA GLU A 82 2.74 -25.13 11.62
C GLU A 82 2.37 -26.02 10.43
N ALA A 83 2.76 -27.30 10.48
CA ALA A 83 2.46 -28.29 9.43
C ALA A 83 2.79 -27.83 7.99
N GLY A 84 3.77 -26.94 7.83
CA GLY A 84 4.16 -26.38 6.53
C GLY A 84 3.27 -25.24 6.01
N LEU A 85 2.53 -24.57 6.89
CA LEU A 85 1.63 -23.45 6.60
C LEU A 85 2.03 -22.20 7.38
N PHE A 86 1.70 -21.03 6.85
CA PHE A 86 1.79 -19.76 7.58
C PHE A 86 0.62 -19.66 8.56
N LEU A 87 0.93 -19.46 9.84
CA LEU A 87 -0.10 -19.25 10.85
C LEU A 87 -0.48 -17.77 10.92
N VAL A 88 -1.78 -17.49 10.81
CA VAL A 88 -2.36 -16.15 10.96
C VAL A 88 -3.53 -16.20 11.94
N PRO A 89 -3.81 -15.11 12.67
CA PRO A 89 -5.00 -15.02 13.50
C PRO A 89 -6.27 -15.24 12.67
N LYS A 90 -7.17 -16.09 13.17
CA LYS A 90 -8.48 -16.29 12.54
C LYS A 90 -9.31 -15.03 12.72
N VAL A 91 -9.76 -14.43 11.62
CA VAL A 91 -10.73 -13.34 11.67
C VAL A 91 -12.11 -13.94 11.96
N ILE A 92 -12.68 -13.59 13.11
CA ILE A 92 -14.07 -13.88 13.45
C ILE A 92 -14.73 -12.50 13.53
N GLU A 93 -15.60 -12.17 12.59
CA GLU A 93 -16.37 -10.92 12.66
C GLU A 93 -17.35 -11.05 13.83
N GLU A 94 -17.30 -10.11 14.79
CA GLU A 94 -18.43 -9.90 15.69
C GLU A 94 -19.57 -9.31 14.84
N VAL A 95 -20.65 -10.09 14.72
CA VAL A 95 -21.92 -9.70 14.08
C VAL A 95 -22.64 -8.67 14.95
#